data_AF-A0A3D2WC29-F1
#
_entry.id   AF-A0A3D2WC29-F1
#
_cell.length_a   1.000
_cell.length_b   1.000
_cell.length_c   1.000
_cell.angle_alpha   90.00
_cell.angle_beta   90.00
_cell.angle_gamma   90.00
#
_symmetry.space_group_name_H-M   'P 1'
#
loop_
_entity.id
_entity.type
_entity.pdbx_description
1 polymer ?
#
loop_
_entity_poly.entity_id
_entity_poly.type
_entity_poly.pdbx_seq_one_letter_code
_entity_poly.pdbx_strand_id
1 'polypeptide(L)'
;AEQVPVFTLLLISCVPLEIASWFAGALHRNFETGEVEAVGESGRPLSGGAWSGMKAVFASPYLTGIAAFIALMTFASTVLYFAQSDIVYEVMTDRGERRAFLSKIDLTVNVLTILFEVYLTARILRWLNVGVALALIPVATVVGFIALGIYPTLVTLMVVQVIYRAGRYGITKPAREVLFTVVSREEKYKSKAFIDAAVYRGGDLVSGWIYAGLGTFIGLSLGTIALIAAPVMGVWAIVAIGIGARGDAMAVSDGDDLGDAVSVG
;
A
#
# COMPACT_ATOMS: atom_id res chain seq x y z
N ALA A 1 19.81 13.33 -26.92
CA ALA A 1 19.40 13.60 -25.54
C ALA A 1 20.52 13.12 -24.62
N GLU A 2 21.27 14.05 -24.03
CA GLU A 2 22.33 13.75 -23.06
C GLU A 2 21.77 12.91 -21.90
N GLN A 3 22.39 11.76 -21.64
CA GLN A 3 22.00 10.90 -20.53
C GLN A 3 22.52 11.56 -19.25
N VAL A 4 21.63 12.24 -18.51
CA VAL A 4 21.94 12.74 -17.17
C VAL A 4 22.40 11.55 -16.32
N PRO A 5 23.60 11.59 -15.71
CA PRO A 5 24.09 10.50 -14.89
C PRO A 5 23.13 10.18 -13.76
N VAL A 6 22.91 8.89 -13.47
CA VAL A 6 22.04 8.42 -12.38
C VAL A 6 22.43 9.06 -11.05
N PHE A 7 23.72 9.28 -10.84
CA PHE A 7 24.26 10.00 -9.68
C PHE A 7 23.71 11.43 -9.54
N THR A 8 23.58 12.17 -10.63
CA THR A 8 23.03 13.53 -10.63
C THR A 8 21.54 13.51 -10.29
N LEU A 9 20.78 12.50 -10.75
CA LEU A 9 19.38 12.32 -10.38
C LEU A 9 19.20 11.95 -8.89
N LEU A 10 20.14 11.17 -8.33
CA LEU A 10 20.17 10.86 -6.90
C LEU A 10 20.47 12.11 -6.06
N LEU A 11 21.43 12.94 -6.46
CA LEU A 11 21.71 14.23 -5.81
C LEU A 11 20.52 15.19 -5.90
N ILE A 12 19.83 15.24 -7.04
CA ILE A 12 18.59 16.02 -7.18
C ILE A 12 17.50 15.48 -6.24
N SER A 13 17.43 14.17 -6.01
CA SER A 13 16.47 13.55 -5.08
C SER A 13 16.78 13.86 -3.60
N CYS A 14 18.02 14.19 -3.25
CA CYS A 14 18.37 14.63 -1.90
C CYS A 14 17.73 15.97 -1.52
N VAL A 15 17.54 16.87 -2.50
CA VAL A 15 16.96 18.19 -2.27
C VAL A 15 15.52 18.14 -1.71
N PRO A 16 14.55 17.44 -2.33
CA PRO A 16 13.20 17.31 -1.74
C PRO A 16 13.21 16.51 -0.44
N LEU A 17 14.16 15.58 -0.23
CA LEU A 17 14.31 14.84 1.03
C LEU A 17 14.77 15.74 2.18
N GLU A 18 15.71 16.66 1.95
CA GLU A 18 16.09 17.65 2.95
C GLU A 18 14.95 18.62 3.23
N ILE A 19 14.26 19.09 2.19
CA ILE A 19 13.07 19.95 2.35
C ILE A 19 12.00 19.23 3.19
N ALA A 20 11.72 17.95 2.92
CA ALA A 20 10.79 17.15 3.72
C ALA A 20 11.26 16.99 5.18
N SER A 21 12.56 16.83 5.41
CA SER A 21 13.15 16.74 6.75
C SER A 21 13.00 18.06 7.52
N TRP A 22 13.17 19.19 6.83
CA TRP A 22 12.96 20.52 7.40
C TRP A 22 11.50 20.77 7.72
N PHE A 23 10.57 20.36 6.86
CA PHE A 23 9.13 20.42 7.15
C PHE A 23 8.76 19.54 8.34
N ALA A 24 9.28 18.32 8.43
CA ALA A 24 9.06 17.44 9.59
C ALA A 24 9.62 18.06 10.88
N GLY A 25 10.81 18.65 10.83
CA GLY A 25 11.41 19.34 11.97
C GLY A 25 10.65 20.62 12.38
N ALA A 26 10.20 21.41 11.40
CA ALA A 26 9.38 22.60 11.64
C ALA A 26 8.00 22.24 12.21
N LEU A 27 7.39 21.16 11.73
CA LEU A 27 6.14 20.64 12.27
C LEU A 27 6.32 20.14 13.71
N HIS A 28 7.36 19.35 13.97
CA HIS A 28 7.68 18.86 15.31
C HIS A 28 7.96 19.99 16.30
N ARG A 29 8.61 21.08 15.85
CA ARG A 29 8.90 22.25 16.67
C ARG A 29 7.69 23.16 16.89
N ASN A 30 6.79 23.25 15.91
CA ASN A 30 5.62 24.15 16.00
C ASN A 30 4.39 23.49 16.65
N PHE A 31 4.32 22.16 16.72
CA PHE A 31 3.14 21.43 17.20
C PHE A 31 3.36 20.63 18.49
N GLU A 32 4.49 20.77 19.18
CA GLU A 32 4.78 20.10 20.48
C GLU A 32 4.39 18.61 20.51
N THR A 33 4.50 17.91 19.37
CA THR A 33 4.23 16.46 19.29
C THR A 33 5.28 15.63 20.04
N GLY A 34 6.25 16.28 20.70
CA GLY A 34 7.27 15.70 21.54
C GLY A 34 6.85 15.42 22.99
N GLU A 35 5.68 15.91 23.43
CA GLU A 35 5.17 15.68 24.79
C GLU A 35 3.78 15.03 24.83
N VAL A 36 3.51 14.09 23.91
CA VAL A 36 2.64 12.98 24.32
C VAL A 36 3.55 11.97 25.01
N GLU A 37 3.88 12.22 26.27
CA GLU A 37 4.25 11.14 27.18
C GLU A 37 3.06 10.18 27.21
N ALA A 38 3.13 9.13 26.39
CA ALA A 38 2.29 7.95 26.58
C ALA A 38 2.65 7.43 27.98
N VAL A 39 1.76 7.70 28.95
CA VAL A 39 1.85 7.20 30.31
C VAL A 39 1.94 5.67 30.23
N GLY A 40 3.14 5.15 30.51
CA GLY A 40 3.43 3.72 30.59
C GLY A 40 4.03 3.10 29.32
N GLU A 41 5.19 2.43 29.48
CA GLU A 41 5.85 1.50 28.52
C GLU A 41 6.77 2.05 27.42
N SER A 42 7.05 3.35 27.36
CA SER A 42 7.98 3.90 26.35
C SER A 42 9.45 3.47 26.53
N GLY A 43 9.86 3.05 27.74
CA GLY A 43 11.25 2.77 28.13
C GLY A 43 11.68 1.30 28.26
N ARG A 44 10.84 0.31 27.95
CA ARG A 44 11.25 -1.10 28.01
C ARG A 44 11.97 -1.53 26.73
N PRO A 45 13.18 -2.12 26.78
CA PRO A 45 13.81 -2.69 25.60
C PRO A 45 12.89 -3.76 25.00
N LEU A 46 12.51 -3.56 23.74
CA LEU A 46 11.67 -4.48 22.98
C LEU A 46 12.35 -5.85 22.93
N SER A 47 11.91 -6.79 23.78
CA SER A 47 12.47 -8.14 23.81
C SER A 47 11.80 -9.00 22.73
N GLY A 48 12.58 -9.51 21.77
CA GLY A 48 12.09 -10.50 20.80
C GLY A 48 12.67 -10.36 19.39
N GLY A 49 13.09 -11.49 18.80
CA GLY A 49 13.57 -11.56 17.41
C GLY A 49 12.44 -11.66 16.38
N ALA A 50 12.79 -11.69 15.09
CA ALA A 50 11.85 -11.77 13.95
C ALA A 50 10.80 -12.90 14.05
N TRP A 51 11.16 -14.01 14.71
CA TRP A 51 10.25 -15.14 14.98
C TRP A 51 9.07 -14.79 15.90
N SER A 52 9.26 -13.84 16.82
CA SER A 52 8.18 -13.35 17.69
C SER A 52 7.14 -12.53 16.93
N GLY A 53 7.57 -11.75 15.93
CA GLY A 53 6.66 -11.00 15.05
C GLY A 53 5.82 -11.89 14.16
N MET A 54 6.39 -12.97 13.64
CA MET A 54 5.64 -13.96 12.88
C MET A 54 4.53 -14.61 13.73
N LYS A 55 4.86 -15.07 14.95
CA LYS A 55 3.85 -15.65 15.85
C LYS A 55 2.75 -14.65 16.22
N ALA A 56 3.10 -13.39 16.48
CA ALA A 56 2.13 -12.34 16.79
C ALA A 56 1.14 -12.12 15.64
N VAL A 57 1.62 -12.11 14.39
CA VAL A 57 0.74 -11.95 13.22
C VAL A 57 -0.27 -13.10 13.10
N PHE A 58 0.18 -14.34 13.25
CA PHE A 58 -0.71 -15.52 13.14
C PHE A 58 -1.58 -15.76 14.38
N ALA A 59 -1.21 -15.22 15.54
CA ALA A 59 -2.02 -15.30 16.76
C ALA A 59 -3.21 -14.33 16.73
N SER A 60 -3.09 -13.19 16.03
CA SER A 60 -4.15 -12.18 15.93
C SER A 60 -4.89 -12.28 14.58
N PRO A 61 -6.22 -12.54 14.59
CA PRO A 61 -7.04 -12.51 13.39
C PRO A 61 -7.03 -11.16 12.67
N TYR A 62 -6.75 -10.07 13.40
CA TYR A 62 -6.63 -8.73 12.85
C TYR A 62 -5.32 -8.53 12.10
N LEU A 63 -4.18 -8.87 12.71
CA LEU A 63 -2.86 -8.78 12.07
C LEU A 63 -2.73 -9.72 10.88
N THR A 64 -3.31 -10.92 10.97
CA THR A 64 -3.42 -11.85 9.83
C THR A 64 -4.23 -11.22 8.69
N GLY A 65 -5.32 -10.53 9.00
CA GLY A 65 -6.10 -9.79 8.00
C GLY A 65 -5.30 -8.68 7.31
N ILE A 66 -4.51 -7.93 8.05
CA ILE A 66 -3.61 -6.90 7.49
C ILE A 66 -2.53 -7.55 6.60
N ALA A 67 -1.94 -8.66 7.05
CA ALA A 67 -0.97 -9.39 6.24
C ALA A 67 -1.59 -9.91 4.94
N ALA A 68 -2.80 -10.48 4.99
CA ALA A 68 -3.53 -10.92 3.80
C ALA A 68 -3.86 -9.75 2.87
N PHE A 69 -4.29 -8.61 3.41
CA PHE A 69 -4.52 -7.39 2.62
C PHE A 69 -3.25 -6.98 1.87
N ILE A 70 -2.09 -7.03 2.52
CA ILE A 70 -0.82 -6.62 1.91
C ILE A 70 -0.36 -7.63 0.86
N ALA A 71 -0.52 -8.93 1.12
CA ALA A 71 -0.20 -9.98 0.15
C ALA A 71 -1.06 -9.87 -1.12
N LEU A 72 -2.35 -9.56 -0.98
CA LEU A 72 -3.24 -9.34 -2.12
C LEU A 72 -2.91 -8.04 -2.85
N MET A 73 -2.51 -7.00 -2.12
CA MET A 73 -2.04 -5.74 -2.69
C MET A 73 -0.74 -5.94 -3.49
N THR A 74 0.22 -6.72 -2.98
CA THR A 74 1.45 -7.04 -3.72
C THR A 74 1.13 -7.86 -4.96
N PHE A 75 0.26 -8.87 -4.85
CA PHE A 75 -0.22 -9.62 -6.01
C PHE A 75 -0.79 -8.71 -7.12
N ALA A 76 -1.69 -7.78 -6.77
CA ALA A 76 -2.23 -6.81 -7.72
C ALA A 76 -1.13 -5.96 -8.37
N SER A 77 -0.19 -5.45 -7.56
CA SER A 77 0.94 -4.65 -8.03
C SER A 77 1.83 -5.45 -9.00
N THR A 78 2.14 -6.69 -8.66
CA THR A 78 3.02 -7.55 -9.42
C THR A 78 2.40 -7.91 -10.77
N VAL A 79 1.12 -8.29 -10.80
CA VAL A 79 0.43 -8.61 -12.07
C VAL A 79 0.37 -7.39 -12.98
N LEU A 80 -0.01 -6.21 -12.46
CA LEU A 80 -0.03 -4.98 -13.26
C LEU A 80 1.36 -4.56 -13.73
N TYR A 81 2.41 -4.82 -12.95
CA TYR A 81 3.80 -4.55 -13.33
C TYR A 81 4.25 -5.45 -14.47
N PHE A 82 4.02 -6.76 -14.38
CA PHE A 82 4.40 -7.69 -15.44
C PHE A 82 3.56 -7.47 -16.71
N ALA A 83 2.25 -7.24 -16.57
CA ALA A 83 1.39 -6.86 -17.69
C ALA A 83 1.93 -5.64 -18.43
N GLN A 84 2.40 -4.64 -17.68
CA GLN A 84 3.02 -3.45 -18.24
C GLN A 84 4.34 -3.75 -18.92
N SER A 85 5.18 -4.60 -18.34
CA SER A 85 6.39 -5.07 -19.01
C SER A 85 6.00 -5.70 -20.35
N ASP A 86 5.13 -6.70 -20.36
CA ASP A 86 4.81 -7.46 -21.56
C ASP A 86 4.27 -6.57 -22.69
N ILE A 87 3.26 -5.74 -22.42
CA ILE A 87 2.67 -4.85 -23.44
C ILE A 87 3.68 -3.79 -23.91
N VAL A 88 4.42 -3.16 -22.99
CA VAL A 88 5.31 -2.06 -23.36
C VAL A 88 6.51 -2.57 -24.17
N TYR A 89 7.05 -3.76 -23.85
CA TYR A 89 8.13 -4.36 -24.63
C TYR A 89 7.67 -4.83 -26.01
N GLU A 90 6.39 -5.17 -26.18
CA GLU A 90 5.80 -5.53 -27.47
C GLU A 90 5.55 -4.30 -28.36
N VAL A 91 4.99 -3.23 -27.79
CA VAL A 91 4.56 -2.03 -28.54
C VAL A 91 5.72 -1.06 -28.79
N MET A 92 6.70 -0.97 -27.88
CA MET A 92 7.79 0.01 -27.94
C MET A 92 9.15 -0.66 -28.04
N THR A 93 9.72 -0.67 -29.25
CA THR A 93 11.04 -1.25 -29.53
C THR A 93 12.19 -0.32 -29.13
N ASP A 94 11.98 1.01 -29.18
CA ASP A 94 12.99 1.98 -28.76
C ASP A 94 13.06 2.18 -27.24
N ARG A 95 14.26 2.07 -26.68
CA ARG A 95 14.51 2.25 -25.23
C ARG A 95 14.35 3.70 -24.77
N GLY A 96 14.56 4.69 -25.64
CA GLY A 96 14.36 6.10 -25.32
C GLY A 96 12.89 6.45 -25.21
N GLU A 97 12.10 6.06 -26.21
CA GLU A 97 10.64 6.24 -26.26
C GLU A 97 9.95 5.57 -25.08
N ARG A 98 10.32 4.32 -24.78
CA ARG A 98 9.80 3.60 -23.61
C ARG A 98 10.05 4.36 -22.30
N ARG A 99 11.28 4.85 -22.09
CA ARG A 99 11.62 5.61 -20.88
C ARG A 99 10.84 6.91 -20.78
N ALA A 100 10.70 7.64 -21.90
CA ALA A 100 9.95 8.89 -21.94
C ALA A 100 8.45 8.68 -21.72
N PHE A 101 7.90 7.55 -22.19
CA PHE A 101 6.52 7.18 -21.93
C PHE A 101 6.29 6.85 -20.46
N LEU A 102 7.12 5.96 -19.89
CA LEU A 102 7.02 5.56 -18.49
C LEU A 102 7.22 6.74 -17.53
N SER A 103 8.13 7.67 -17.85
CA SER A 103 8.33 8.86 -17.01
C SER A 103 7.11 9.79 -16.98
N LYS A 104 6.36 9.92 -18.09
CA LYS A 104 5.10 10.68 -18.12
C LYS A 104 4.03 10.03 -17.24
N ILE A 105 3.95 8.70 -17.25
CA ILE A 105 3.04 7.96 -16.38
C ILE A 105 3.42 8.16 -14.92
N ASP A 106 4.70 8.04 -14.58
CA ASP A 106 5.19 8.29 -13.23
C ASP A 106 4.91 9.72 -12.77
N LEU A 107 5.14 10.71 -13.63
CA LEU A 107 4.81 12.10 -13.33
C LEU A 107 3.32 12.27 -13.05
N THR A 108 2.46 11.69 -13.90
CA THR A 108 1.00 11.75 -13.75
C THR A 108 0.56 11.12 -12.43
N VAL A 109 1.07 9.94 -12.09
CA VAL A 109 0.79 9.25 -10.83
C VAL A 109 1.20 10.11 -9.63
N ASN A 110 2.40 10.69 -9.65
CA ASN A 110 2.88 11.51 -8.53
C ASN A 110 2.07 12.79 -8.36
N VAL A 111 1.73 13.48 -9.45
CA VAL A 111 0.87 14.68 -9.41
C VAL A 111 -0.50 14.32 -8.84
N LEU A 112 -1.13 13.26 -9.34
CA LEU A 112 -2.42 12.80 -8.81
C LEU A 112 -2.31 12.39 -7.33
N THR A 113 -1.23 11.71 -6.95
CA THR A 113 -0.99 11.32 -5.54
C THR A 113 -0.94 12.54 -4.64
N ILE A 114 -0.18 13.58 -5.01
CA ILE A 114 -0.10 14.83 -4.23
C ILE A 114 -1.48 15.49 -4.14
N LEU A 115 -2.23 15.54 -5.25
CA LEU A 115 -3.59 16.08 -5.24
C LEU A 115 -4.51 15.29 -4.31
N PHE A 116 -4.41 13.96 -4.32
CA PHE A 116 -5.15 13.12 -3.38
C PHE A 116 -4.75 13.43 -1.94
N GLU A 117 -3.45 13.42 -1.62
CA GLU A 117 -2.94 13.65 -0.26
C GLU A 117 -3.35 15.01 0.31
N VAL A 118 -3.23 16.08 -0.48
CA VAL A 118 -3.51 17.46 -0.03
C VAL A 118 -5.02 17.71 0.12
N TYR A 119 -5.83 17.24 -0.83
CA TYR A 119 -7.25 17.64 -0.89
C TYR A 119 -8.23 16.56 -0.45
N LEU A 120 -7.96 15.30 -0.78
CA LEU A 120 -8.94 14.22 -0.68
C LEU A 120 -8.67 13.30 0.50
N THR A 121 -7.43 12.96 0.84
CA THR A 121 -7.09 11.98 1.87
C THR A 121 -7.69 12.33 3.21
N ALA A 122 -7.42 13.54 3.72
CA ALA A 122 -7.96 13.98 5.00
C ALA A 122 -9.49 14.09 5.00
N ARG A 123 -10.13 14.27 3.85
CA ARG A 123 -11.60 14.34 3.73
C ARG A 123 -12.21 12.94 3.65
N ILE A 124 -11.61 12.06 2.86
CA ILE A 124 -11.99 10.65 2.72
C ILE A 124 -11.91 9.95 4.06
N LEU A 125 -10.81 10.08 4.82
CA LEU A 125 -10.68 9.45 6.13
C LEU A 125 -11.63 10.04 7.20
N ARG A 126 -12.06 11.30 7.04
CA ARG A 126 -13.05 11.91 7.95
C ARG A 126 -14.48 11.53 7.62
N TRP A 127 -14.77 11.29 6.35
CA TRP A 127 -16.13 11.07 5.85
C TRP A 127 -16.49 9.60 5.68
N LEU A 128 -15.48 8.76 5.45
CA LEU A 128 -15.63 7.32 5.27
C LEU A 128 -14.93 6.60 6.42
N ASN A 129 -15.55 5.54 6.91
CA ASN A 129 -14.90 4.63 7.85
C ASN A 129 -13.68 3.97 7.19
N VAL A 130 -12.70 3.58 8.00
CA VAL A 130 -11.39 3.08 7.54
C VAL A 130 -11.55 1.89 6.59
N GLY A 131 -12.51 1.00 6.85
CA GLY A 131 -12.81 -0.15 5.99
C GLY A 131 -13.27 0.23 4.59
N VAL A 132 -14.11 1.26 4.47
CA VAL A 132 -14.59 1.74 3.16
C VAL A 132 -13.43 2.38 2.40
N ALA A 133 -12.62 3.22 3.06
CA ALA A 133 -11.46 3.84 2.45
C ALA A 133 -10.45 2.80 1.92
N LEU A 134 -10.24 1.70 2.65
CA LEU A 134 -9.39 0.59 2.23
C LEU A 134 -9.97 -0.21 1.07
N ALA A 135 -11.30 -0.32 0.97
CA ALA A 135 -11.98 -1.10 -0.06
C ALA A 135 -12.10 -0.38 -1.42
N LEU A 136 -11.97 0.96 -1.46
CA LEU A 136 -12.08 1.74 -2.69
C LEU A 136 -11.12 1.25 -3.79
N ILE A 137 -9.85 1.04 -3.44
CA ILE A 137 -8.82 0.63 -4.41
C ILE A 137 -9.00 -0.83 -4.86
N PRO A 138 -9.20 -1.81 -3.95
CA PRO A 138 -9.57 -3.16 -4.34
C PRO A 138 -10.76 -3.23 -5.30
N VAL A 139 -11.85 -2.51 -5.01
CA VAL A 139 -13.03 -2.48 -5.89
C VAL A 139 -12.70 -1.86 -7.24
N ALA A 140 -11.97 -0.74 -7.27
CA ALA A 140 -11.50 -0.15 -8.52
C ALA A 140 -10.62 -1.11 -9.32
N THR A 141 -9.78 -1.90 -8.66
CA THR A 141 -8.96 -2.92 -9.33
C THR A 141 -9.78 -4.09 -9.86
N VAL A 142 -10.87 -4.52 -9.22
CA VAL A 142 -11.76 -5.54 -9.82
C VAL A 142 -12.23 -5.09 -11.20
N VAL A 143 -12.74 -3.85 -11.28
CA VAL A 143 -13.20 -3.25 -12.55
C VAL A 143 -12.03 -3.13 -13.53
N GLY A 144 -10.87 -2.67 -13.07
CA GLY A 144 -9.68 -2.51 -13.89
C GLY A 144 -9.16 -3.83 -14.49
N PHE A 145 -9.15 -4.90 -13.69
CA PHE A 145 -8.71 -6.23 -14.14
C PHE A 145 -9.72 -6.86 -15.10
N ILE A 146 -11.03 -6.68 -14.89
CA ILE A 146 -12.06 -7.09 -15.87
C ILE A 146 -11.88 -6.32 -17.19
N ALA A 147 -11.71 -5.00 -17.12
CA ALA A 147 -11.49 -4.17 -18.30
C ALA A 147 -10.22 -4.57 -19.06
N LEU A 148 -9.12 -4.82 -18.35
CA LEU A 148 -7.87 -5.30 -18.94
C LEU A 148 -8.02 -6.71 -19.53
N GLY A 149 -8.87 -7.53 -18.92
CA GLY A 149 -9.20 -8.86 -19.41
C GLY A 149 -9.93 -8.86 -20.75
N ILE A 150 -10.86 -7.93 -20.94
CA ILE A 150 -11.65 -7.78 -22.17
C ILE A 150 -10.88 -6.98 -23.23
N TYR A 151 -10.16 -5.93 -22.81
CA TYR A 151 -9.41 -5.01 -23.66
C TYR A 151 -7.94 -4.92 -23.22
N PRO A 152 -7.12 -5.96 -23.51
CA PRO A 152 -5.71 -6.02 -23.11
C PRO A 152 -4.85 -5.07 -23.96
N THR A 153 -5.06 -3.77 -23.78
CA THR A 153 -4.41 -2.70 -24.53
C THR A 153 -3.54 -1.83 -23.61
N LEU A 154 -2.52 -1.20 -24.17
CA LEU A 154 -1.64 -0.29 -23.43
C LEU A 154 -2.44 0.82 -22.72
N VAL A 155 -3.43 1.40 -23.39
CA VAL A 155 -4.25 2.48 -22.82
C VAL A 155 -5.04 1.99 -21.61
N THR A 156 -5.70 0.83 -21.71
CA THR A 156 -6.50 0.26 -20.61
C THR A 156 -5.61 -0.03 -19.41
N LEU A 157 -4.46 -0.67 -19.65
CA LEU A 157 -3.47 -0.95 -18.62
C LEU A 157 -2.98 0.33 -17.93
N MET A 158 -2.69 1.39 -18.69
CA MET A 158 -2.20 2.65 -18.12
C MET A 158 -3.24 3.34 -17.26
N VAL A 159 -4.51 3.35 -17.68
CA VAL A 159 -5.61 3.89 -16.86
C VAL A 159 -5.70 3.13 -15.54
N VAL A 160 -5.67 1.79 -15.59
CA VAL A 160 -5.73 0.95 -14.38
C VAL A 160 -4.52 1.18 -13.48
N GLN A 161 -3.30 1.23 -14.05
CA GLN A 161 -2.06 1.52 -13.32
C GLN A 161 -2.10 2.89 -12.62
N VAL A 162 -2.58 3.93 -13.31
CA VAL A 162 -2.65 5.28 -12.74
C VAL A 162 -3.65 5.32 -11.58
N ILE A 163 -4.86 4.78 -11.77
CA ILE A 163 -5.88 4.70 -10.71
C ILE A 163 -5.35 3.91 -9.52
N TYR A 164 -4.76 2.74 -9.78
CA TYR A 164 -4.23 1.87 -8.75
C TYR A 164 -3.14 2.55 -7.93
N ARG A 165 -2.12 3.13 -8.59
CA ARG A 165 -0.97 3.74 -7.90
C ARG A 165 -1.36 5.01 -7.17
N ALA A 166 -2.08 5.92 -7.82
CA ALA A 166 -2.51 7.17 -7.19
C ALA A 166 -3.41 6.90 -5.97
N GLY A 167 -4.35 5.96 -6.10
CA GLY A 167 -5.21 5.54 -5.01
C GLY A 167 -4.49 4.80 -3.90
N ARG A 168 -3.54 3.91 -4.25
CA ARG A 168 -2.72 3.18 -3.28
C ARG A 168 -1.89 4.15 -2.42
N TYR A 169 -1.24 5.11 -3.05
CA TYR A 169 -0.41 6.08 -2.32
C TYR A 169 -1.25 7.11 -1.57
N GLY A 170 -2.27 7.69 -2.22
CA GLY A 170 -3.09 8.74 -1.63
C GLY A 170 -4.10 8.25 -0.59
N ILE A 171 -4.63 7.03 -0.70
CA ILE A 171 -5.73 6.54 0.17
C ILE A 171 -5.32 5.31 0.96
N THR A 172 -4.86 4.25 0.29
CA THR A 172 -4.61 2.97 0.97
C THR A 172 -3.49 3.07 1.99
N LYS A 173 -2.40 3.76 1.67
CA LYS A 173 -1.27 3.94 2.58
C LYS A 173 -1.68 4.66 3.89
N PRO A 174 -2.31 5.85 3.86
CA PRO A 174 -2.75 6.51 5.10
C PRO A 174 -3.82 5.70 5.85
N ALA A 175 -4.80 5.11 5.16
CA ALA A 175 -5.81 4.28 5.81
C ALA A 175 -5.22 3.06 6.52
N ARG A 176 -4.15 2.47 5.97
CA ARG A 176 -3.40 1.39 6.62
C ARG A 176 -2.67 1.82 7.88
N GLU A 177 -2.10 3.03 7.91
CA GLU A 177 -1.41 3.50 9.11
C GLU A 177 -2.41 3.69 10.28
N VAL A 178 -3.67 4.05 9.98
CA VAL A 178 -4.76 4.10 10.97
C VAL A 178 -5.07 2.71 11.54
N LEU A 179 -5.01 1.64 10.74
CA LEU A 179 -5.21 0.28 11.28
C LEU A 179 -4.19 -0.09 12.37
N PHE A 180 -3.00 0.52 12.37
CA PHE A 180 -1.97 0.27 13.36
C PHE A 180 -2.02 1.25 14.55
N THR A 181 -3.05 2.07 14.71
CA THR A 181 -3.20 2.93 15.90
C THR A 181 -3.85 2.18 17.06
N VAL A 182 -4.71 1.20 16.78
CA VAL A 182 -5.41 0.35 17.77
C VAL A 182 -4.60 -0.89 18.20
N VAL A 183 -3.33 -0.96 17.83
CA VAL A 183 -2.45 -2.10 18.11
C VAL A 183 -1.38 -1.64 19.08
N SER A 184 -1.07 -2.48 20.08
CA SER A 184 -0.01 -2.20 21.05
C SER A 184 1.33 -1.91 20.36
N ARG A 185 2.18 -1.08 20.99
CA ARG A 185 3.47 -0.66 20.41
C ARG A 185 4.37 -1.84 20.06
N GLU A 186 4.41 -2.84 20.95
CA GLU A 186 5.22 -4.04 20.77
C GLU A 186 4.73 -4.89 19.59
N GLU A 187 3.42 -5.16 19.52
CA GLU A 187 2.83 -5.91 18.42
C GLU A 187 2.97 -5.17 17.10
N LYS A 188 2.75 -3.86 17.08
CA LYS A 188 2.95 -3.01 15.90
C LYS A 188 4.39 -3.10 15.39
N TYR A 189 5.39 -2.97 16.25
CA TYR A 189 6.79 -3.00 15.84
C TYR A 189 7.18 -4.37 15.26
N LYS A 190 6.83 -5.45 15.97
CA LYS A 190 7.18 -6.82 15.57
C LYS A 190 6.42 -7.28 14.32
N SER A 191 5.12 -6.97 14.24
CA SER A 191 4.29 -7.34 13.10
C SER A 191 4.64 -6.54 11.85
N LYS A 192 4.84 -5.22 11.96
CA LYS A 192 5.16 -4.37 10.80
C LYS A 192 6.48 -4.79 10.15
N ALA A 193 7.51 -5.08 10.94
CA ALA A 193 8.78 -5.60 10.42
C ALA A 193 8.62 -6.93 9.67
N PHE A 194 7.84 -7.87 10.21
CA PHE A 194 7.57 -9.14 9.54
C PHE A 194 6.74 -8.95 8.26
N ILE A 195 5.71 -8.11 8.31
CA ILE A 195 4.85 -7.81 7.16
C ILE A 195 5.65 -7.17 6.02
N ASP A 196 6.48 -6.17 6.32
CA ASP A 196 7.24 -5.45 5.30
C ASP A 196 8.38 -6.32 4.71
N ALA A 197 9.00 -7.18 5.53
CA ALA A 197 10.09 -8.03 5.08
C ALA A 197 9.60 -9.32 4.43
N ALA A 198 8.76 -10.10 5.11
CA ALA A 198 8.35 -11.43 4.67
C ALA A 198 7.10 -11.39 3.79
N VAL A 199 6.04 -10.71 4.22
CA VAL A 199 4.75 -10.73 3.49
C VAL A 199 4.84 -9.91 2.21
N TYR A 200 5.42 -8.71 2.28
CA TYR A 200 5.54 -7.85 1.11
C TYR A 200 6.54 -8.43 0.10
N ARG A 201 7.77 -8.75 0.52
CA ARG A 201 8.80 -9.28 -0.41
C ARG A 201 8.51 -10.72 -0.85
N GLY A 202 8.07 -11.57 0.07
CA GLY A 202 7.65 -12.93 -0.27
C GLY A 202 6.42 -12.93 -1.17
N GLY A 203 5.48 -12.03 -0.92
CA GLY A 203 4.32 -11.80 -1.78
C GLY A 203 4.71 -11.39 -3.20
N ASP A 204 5.64 -10.45 -3.37
CA ASP A 204 6.16 -10.06 -4.70
C ASP A 204 6.78 -11.25 -5.44
N LEU A 205 7.61 -12.05 -4.76
CA LEU A 205 8.26 -13.23 -5.35
C LEU A 205 7.23 -14.28 -5.78
N VAL A 206 6.33 -14.67 -4.88
CA VAL A 206 5.30 -15.67 -5.14
C VAL A 206 4.37 -15.20 -6.26
N SER A 207 3.96 -13.93 -6.24
CA SER A 207 3.10 -13.34 -7.28
C SER A 207 3.78 -13.34 -8.64
N GLY A 208 5.09 -13.09 -8.70
CA GLY A 208 5.86 -13.20 -9.94
C GLY A 208 5.94 -14.62 -10.47
N TRP A 209 6.11 -15.61 -9.60
CA TRP A 209 6.04 -17.02 -10.00
C TRP A 209 4.65 -17.45 -10.44
N ILE A 210 3.58 -16.96 -9.80
CA ILE A 210 2.21 -17.20 -10.25
C ILE A 210 2.02 -16.62 -11.64
N TYR A 211 2.41 -15.36 -11.87
CA TYR A 211 2.29 -14.71 -13.18
C TYR A 211 3.09 -15.45 -14.26
N ALA A 212 4.37 -15.75 -14.00
CA ALA A 212 5.22 -16.51 -14.93
C ALA A 212 4.71 -17.94 -15.15
N GLY A 213 4.17 -18.58 -14.10
CA GLY A 213 3.47 -19.86 -14.16
C GLY A 213 2.33 -19.85 -15.17
N LEU A 214 1.40 -18.91 -14.99
CA LEU A 214 0.23 -18.75 -15.83
C LEU A 214 0.60 -18.34 -17.28
N GLY A 215 1.53 -17.40 -17.44
CA GLY A 215 1.93 -16.90 -18.76
C GLY A 215 2.86 -17.86 -19.50
N THR A 216 4.02 -18.19 -18.94
CA THR A 216 5.08 -18.92 -19.62
C THR A 216 4.85 -20.43 -19.64
N PHE A 217 4.38 -21.03 -18.54
CA PHE A 217 4.25 -22.49 -18.46
C PHE A 217 2.88 -22.99 -18.95
N ILE A 218 1.80 -22.29 -18.63
CA ILE A 218 0.45 -22.64 -19.10
C ILE A 218 0.15 -22.01 -20.47
N GLY A 219 0.81 -20.90 -20.83
CA GLY A 219 0.60 -20.22 -22.11
C GLY A 219 -0.63 -19.31 -22.11
N LEU A 220 -1.09 -18.83 -20.95
CA LEU A 220 -2.26 -17.96 -20.88
C LEU A 220 -1.94 -16.56 -21.38
N SER A 221 -2.87 -15.99 -22.15
CA SER A 221 -2.79 -14.59 -22.57
C SER A 221 -2.90 -13.64 -21.37
N LEU A 222 -2.35 -12.44 -21.49
CA LEU A 222 -2.47 -11.39 -20.48
C LEU A 222 -3.94 -11.11 -20.10
N GLY A 223 -4.84 -11.05 -21.08
CA GLY A 223 -6.26 -10.84 -20.83
C GLY A 223 -6.87 -11.94 -19.96
N THR A 224 -6.52 -13.20 -20.23
CA THR A 224 -6.97 -14.34 -19.43
C THR A 224 -6.41 -14.29 -18.00
N ILE A 225 -5.13 -13.95 -17.83
CA ILE A 225 -4.51 -13.77 -16.51
C ILE A 225 -5.22 -12.66 -15.74
N ALA A 226 -5.56 -11.55 -16.40
CA ALA A 226 -6.28 -10.44 -15.78
C ALA A 226 -7.69 -10.85 -15.33
N LEU A 227 -8.42 -11.63 -16.13
CA LEU A 227 -9.74 -12.17 -15.75
C LEU A 227 -9.66 -13.12 -14.56
N ILE A 228 -8.62 -13.97 -14.49
CA ILE A 228 -8.38 -14.87 -13.35
C ILE A 228 -8.01 -14.07 -12.08
N ALA A 229 -7.29 -12.96 -12.22
CA ALA A 229 -6.92 -12.11 -11.10
C ALA A 229 -8.08 -11.24 -10.59
N ALA A 230 -9.09 -10.94 -11.42
CA ALA A 230 -10.27 -10.16 -11.01
C ALA A 230 -11.00 -10.69 -9.75
N PRO A 231 -11.34 -11.99 -9.62
CA PRO A 231 -11.95 -12.51 -8.40
C PRO A 231 -11.01 -12.41 -7.19
N VAL A 232 -9.70 -12.50 -7.38
CA VAL A 232 -8.69 -12.29 -6.31
C VAL A 232 -8.76 -10.85 -5.79
N MET A 233 -8.97 -9.86 -6.68
CA MET A 233 -9.23 -8.47 -6.28
C MET A 233 -10.55 -8.32 -5.52
N GLY A 234 -11.55 -9.15 -5.84
CA GLY A 234 -12.81 -9.21 -5.09
C GLY A 234 -12.58 -9.70 -3.65
N VAL A 235 -11.78 -10.75 -3.47
CA VAL A 235 -11.35 -11.21 -2.14
C VAL A 235 -10.59 -10.11 -1.41
N TRP A 236 -9.74 -9.36 -2.11
CA TRP A 236 -9.01 -8.22 -1.53
C TRP A 236 -9.96 -7.14 -1.00
N ALA A 237 -11.03 -6.84 -1.72
CA ALA A 237 -12.06 -5.90 -1.27
C ALA A 237 -12.79 -6.40 -0.01
N ILE A 238 -13.15 -7.69 0.03
CA ILE A 238 -13.80 -8.31 1.20
C ILE A 238 -12.88 -8.24 2.43
N VAL A 239 -11.60 -8.56 2.26
CA VAL A 239 -10.60 -8.45 3.33
C VAL A 239 -10.49 -7.01 3.82
N ALA A 240 -10.47 -6.03 2.92
CA ALA A 240 -10.40 -4.60 3.25
C ALA A 240 -11.56 -4.14 4.16
N ILE A 241 -12.78 -4.55 3.84
CA ILE A 241 -13.96 -4.24 4.66
C ILE A 241 -13.88 -4.95 6.01
N GLY A 242 -13.51 -6.23 6.01
CA GLY A 242 -13.41 -7.05 7.22
C GLY A 242 -12.36 -6.54 8.22
N ILE A 243 -11.18 -6.11 7.74
CA ILE A 243 -10.16 -5.51 8.62
C ILE A 243 -10.60 -4.15 9.15
N GLY A 244 -11.26 -3.32 8.33
CA GLY A 244 -11.77 -2.03 8.77
C GLY A 244 -12.82 -2.16 9.86
N ALA A 245 -13.80 -3.05 9.69
CA ALA A 245 -14.83 -3.29 10.69
C ALA A 245 -14.26 -3.80 12.03
N ARG A 246 -13.23 -4.64 11.98
CA ARG A 246 -12.51 -5.10 13.19
C ARG A 246 -11.69 -3.98 13.83
N GLY A 247 -11.05 -3.13 13.01
CA GLY A 247 -10.32 -1.94 13.47
C GLY A 247 -11.24 -0.98 14.23
N ASP A 248 -12.40 -0.68 13.65
CA ASP A 248 -13.40 0.21 14.25
C ASP A 248 -13.93 -0.38 15.58
N ALA A 249 -14.18 -1.71 15.64
CA ALA A 249 -14.62 -2.36 16.87
C ALA A 249 -13.57 -2.31 18.00
N MET A 250 -12.28 -2.46 17.69
CA MET A 250 -11.22 -2.34 18.69
C MET A 250 -10.98 -0.90 19.13
N ALA A 251 -11.19 0.09 18.25
CA ALA A 251 -11.11 1.49 18.61
C ALA A 251 -12.18 1.89 19.64
N VAL A 252 -13.39 1.31 19.54
CA VAL A 252 -14.47 1.55 20.51
C VAL A 252 -14.13 0.94 21.86
N SER A 253 -13.65 -0.31 21.92
CA SER A 253 -13.31 -0.94 23.20
C SER A 253 -12.17 -0.22 23.94
N ASP A 254 -11.15 0.24 23.21
CA ASP A 254 -10.02 0.98 23.79
C ASP A 254 -10.47 2.35 24.35
N GLY A 255 -11.48 2.97 23.73
CA GLY A 255 -12.10 4.21 24.21
C GLY A 255 -12.94 4.03 25.47
N ASP A 256 -13.69 2.93 25.58
CA ASP A 256 -14.48 2.59 26.77
C ASP A 256 -13.57 2.30 27.98
N ASP A 257 -12.48 1.54 27.79
CA ASP A 257 -11.51 1.24 28.86
C ASP A 257 -10.84 2.52 29.41
N LEU A 258 -10.54 3.50 28.55
CA LEU A 258 -10.02 4.82 28.96
C LEU A 258 -11.08 5.64 29.70
N GLY A 259 -12.35 5.59 29.28
CA GLY A 259 -13.46 6.28 29.94
C GLY A 259 -13.70 5.76 31.34
N ASP A 260 -13.66 4.44 31.53
CA ASP A 260 -13.79 3.79 32.83
C ASP A 260 -12.60 4.12 33.74
N ALA A 261 -11.36 4.10 33.21
CA ALA A 261 -10.17 4.45 33.98
C ALA A 261 -10.16 5.91 34.48
N VAL A 262 -10.71 6.85 33.70
CA VAL A 262 -10.83 8.27 34.09
C VAL A 262 -11.98 8.50 35.07
N SER A 263 -13.03 7.68 35.06
CA SER A 263 -14.16 7.80 35.98
C SER A 263 -13.87 7.31 37.42
N VAL A 264 -12.81 6.52 37.59
CA VAL A 264 -12.41 5.89 38.87
C VAL A 264 -11.28 6.67 39.58
N GLY A 265 -10.71 7.70 38.95
CA GLY A 265 -9.67 8.58 39.52
C GLY A 265 -10.21 9.90 40.06
#